data_AF-A0A355IJN2-F1
#
_entry.id   AF-A0A355IJN2-F1
#
_cell.length_a   1.000
_cell.length_b   1.000
_cell.length_c   1.000
_cell.angle_alpha   90.00
_cell.angle_beta   90.00
_cell.angle_gamma   90.00
#
_symmetry.space_group_name_H-M   'P 1'
#
loop_
_entity.id
_entity.type
_entity.pdbx_description
1 polymer ?
#
loop_
_entity_poly.entity_id
_entity_poly.type
_entity_poly.pdbx_seq_one_letter_code
_entity_poly.pdbx_strand_id
1 'polypeptide(L)'
;LSKGHSVESLYCTLAKAGFFPDAWLDTYGSFHSTLAGHPTRKVPGVELNSGALGHGLSVGVGIALGAKMDAKAYRTFVLMGDGE
;
A
#
# COMPACT_ATOMS: atom_id res chain seq x y z
N LEU A 1 -1.91 2.30 2.35
CA LEU A 1 -1.52 1.96 3.73
C LEU A 1 -0.63 3.07 4.29
N SER A 2 -1.13 3.90 5.21
CA SER A 2 -0.39 5.05 5.76
C SER A 2 0.64 4.61 6.79
N LYS A 3 0.22 3.75 7.73
CA LYS A 3 1.08 2.96 8.63
C LYS A 3 1.89 1.91 7.88
N GLY A 4 2.84 2.36 7.07
CA GLY A 4 3.61 1.54 6.13
C GLY A 4 4.36 0.38 6.78
N HIS A 5 4.75 0.50 8.06
CA HIS A 5 5.42 -0.58 8.79
C HIS A 5 4.55 -1.83 9.05
N SER A 6 3.27 -1.84 8.67
CA SER A 6 2.41 -3.04 8.72
C SER A 6 2.23 -3.68 7.34
N VAL A 7 3.25 -3.60 6.49
CA VAL A 7 3.18 -3.97 5.07
C VAL A 7 2.94 -5.46 4.83
N GLU A 8 3.31 -6.32 5.77
CA GLU A 8 3.16 -7.78 5.67
C GLU A 8 1.69 -8.15 5.46
N SER A 9 0.79 -7.49 6.19
CA SER A 9 -0.66 -7.68 6.05
C SER A 9 -1.17 -7.28 4.66
N LEU A 10 -0.60 -6.21 4.08
CA LEU A 10 -0.91 -5.77 2.72
C LEU A 10 -0.39 -6.76 1.69
N TYR A 11 0.84 -7.25 1.83
CA TYR A 11 1.42 -8.24 0.91
C TYR A 11 0.64 -9.56 0.94
N CYS A 12 0.31 -10.09 2.11
CA CYS A 12 -0.51 -11.29 2.21
C CYS A 12 -1.88 -11.10 1.54
N THR A 13 -2.51 -9.93 1.72
CA THR A 13 -3.80 -9.61 1.10
C THR A 13 -3.68 -9.52 -0.42
N LEU A 14 -2.65 -8.86 -0.94
CA LEU A 14 -2.41 -8.70 -2.38
C LEU A 14 -2.08 -10.04 -3.06
N ALA A 15 -1.27 -10.89 -2.41
CA ALA A 15 -0.98 -12.25 -2.89
C ALA A 15 -2.27 -13.07 -3.03
N LYS A 16 -3.10 -13.09 -1.98
CA LYS A 16 -4.40 -13.79 -2.01
C LYS A 16 -5.39 -13.20 -3.02
N ALA A 17 -5.31 -11.91 -3.29
CA ALA A 17 -6.10 -11.26 -4.35
C ALA A 17 -5.54 -11.49 -5.76
N GLY A 18 -4.42 -12.21 -5.92
CA GLY A 18 -3.84 -12.58 -7.20
C GLY A 18 -2.97 -11.52 -7.87
N PHE A 19 -2.51 -10.50 -7.13
CA PHE A 19 -1.63 -9.47 -7.69
C PHE A 19 -0.21 -9.98 -7.99
N PHE A 20 0.25 -11.00 -7.26
CA PHE A 20 1.52 -11.69 -7.49
C PHE A 20 1.46 -13.09 -6.85
N PRO A 21 2.38 -14.01 -7.20
CA PRO A 21 2.39 -15.37 -6.66
C PRO A 21 2.64 -15.42 -5.14
N ASP A 22 1.92 -16.28 -4.41
CA ASP A 22 2.12 -16.50 -2.96
C ASP A 22 3.58 -16.80 -2.59
N ALA A 23 4.33 -17.49 -3.46
CA ALA A 23 5.75 -17.82 -3.26
C ALA A 23 6.68 -16.59 -3.13
N TRP A 24 6.23 -15.39 -3.54
CA TRP A 24 7.01 -14.17 -3.29
C TRP A 24 7.03 -13.79 -1.81
N LEU A 25 6.01 -14.20 -1.02
CA LEU A 25 5.95 -13.90 0.42
C LEU A 25 7.14 -14.49 1.16
N ASP A 26 7.64 -15.65 0.72
CA ASP A 26 8.82 -16.32 1.30
C ASP A 26 10.12 -15.51 1.09
N THR A 27 10.14 -14.58 0.13
CA THR A 27 11.30 -13.72 -0.12
C THR A 27 11.24 -12.42 0.66
N TYR A 28 10.20 -12.15 1.45
CA TYR A 28 10.06 -10.90 2.20
C TYR A 28 11.32 -10.55 3.01
N GLY A 29 11.77 -9.30 2.91
CA GLY A 29 12.94 -8.80 3.64
C GLY A 29 14.31 -9.34 3.18
N SER A 30 14.34 -10.29 2.24
CA SER A 30 15.59 -10.82 1.68
C SER A 30 16.29 -9.79 0.78
N PHE A 31 17.61 -9.91 0.65
CA PHE A 31 18.37 -9.09 -0.30
C PHE A 31 17.82 -9.26 -1.72
N HIS A 32 17.65 -8.14 -2.45
CA HIS A 32 17.00 -8.08 -3.76
C HIS A 32 15.53 -8.52 -3.83
N SER A 33 14.87 -8.77 -2.71
CA SER A 33 13.43 -9.00 -2.71
C SER A 33 12.66 -7.78 -3.21
N THR A 34 11.61 -8.03 -3.98
CA THR A 34 10.66 -6.97 -4.37
C THR A 34 9.77 -6.58 -3.18
N LEU A 35 9.57 -7.48 -2.21
CA LEU A 35 8.79 -7.26 -1.00
C LEU A 35 9.68 -6.70 0.13
N ALA A 36 9.77 -5.38 0.20
CA ALA A 36 10.52 -4.64 1.21
C ALA A 36 9.70 -4.38 2.48
N GLY A 37 10.35 -4.02 3.59
CA GLY A 37 9.71 -3.75 4.90
C GLY A 37 8.82 -2.50 4.98
N HIS A 38 8.59 -1.85 3.85
CA HIS A 38 7.64 -0.75 3.69
C HIS A 38 7.02 -0.83 2.27
N PRO A 39 5.77 -0.38 2.05
CA PRO A 39 5.14 -0.48 0.75
C PRO A 39 5.92 0.26 -0.31
N THR A 40 6.15 -0.40 -1.45
CA THR A 40 6.75 0.22 -2.63
C THR A 40 5.88 -0.01 -3.86
N ARG A 41 5.78 1.00 -4.72
CA ARG A 41 5.07 0.94 -6.02
C ARG A 41 5.65 -0.08 -7.00
N LYS A 42 6.81 -0.68 -6.68
CA LYS A 42 7.35 -1.82 -7.43
C LYS A 42 6.55 -3.10 -7.20
N VAL A 43 5.80 -3.21 -6.10
CA VAL A 43 4.92 -4.34 -5.83
C VAL A 43 3.58 -4.12 -6.55
N PRO A 44 3.10 -5.07 -7.37
CA PRO A 44 1.79 -4.97 -8.00
C PRO A 44 0.67 -4.76 -6.96
N GLY A 45 -0.22 -3.80 -7.22
CA GLY A 45 -1.33 -3.45 -6.32
C GLY A 45 -1.00 -2.45 -5.21
N VAL A 46 0.28 -2.06 -5.05
CA VAL A 46 0.66 -0.97 -4.14
C VAL A 46 0.62 0.37 -4.85
N GLU A 47 -0.29 1.25 -4.44
CA GLU A 47 -0.50 2.55 -5.09
C GLU A 47 0.54 3.61 -4.73
N LEU A 48 1.12 3.51 -3.53
CA LEU A 48 1.95 4.56 -2.93
C LEU A 48 3.17 3.96 -2.22
N ASN A 49 4.33 4.60 -2.36
CA ASN A 49 5.46 4.35 -1.46
C ASN A 49 5.13 5.01 -0.10
N SER A 50 5.02 4.22 0.97
CA SER A 50 4.76 4.76 2.31
C SER A 50 5.74 4.21 3.34
N GLY A 51 5.79 4.81 4.53
CA GLY A 51 6.73 4.43 5.60
C GLY A 51 7.07 5.61 6.51
N ALA A 52 7.11 6.81 5.94
CA ALA A 52 7.01 8.04 6.71
C ALA A 52 5.56 8.22 7.17
N LEU A 53 5.34 8.09 8.49
CA LEU A 53 4.03 8.24 9.12
C LEU A 53 3.41 9.61 8.81
N GLY A 54 2.07 9.67 8.78
CA GLY A 54 1.25 10.87 8.62
C GLY A 54 1.02 11.30 7.16
N HIS A 55 1.81 10.78 6.21
CA HIS A 55 1.75 11.21 4.81
C HIS A 55 0.57 10.60 4.03
N GLY A 56 0.16 9.38 4.37
CA GLY A 56 -0.83 8.64 3.58
C GLY A 56 -2.22 9.26 3.61
N LEU A 57 -2.62 9.94 4.69
CA LEU A 57 -3.90 10.63 4.76
C LEU A 57 -3.96 11.81 3.77
N SER A 58 -2.95 12.66 3.77
CA SER A 58 -2.86 13.81 2.85
C SER A 58 -2.92 13.36 1.39
N VAL A 59 -2.17 12.31 1.04
CA VAL A 59 -2.20 11.71 -0.30
C VAL A 59 -3.57 11.13 -0.63
N GLY A 60 -4.17 10.37 0.29
CA GLY A 60 -5.49 9.76 0.10
C GLY A 60 -6.61 10.80 -0.11
N VAL A 61 -6.56 11.93 0.60
CA VAL A 61 -7.48 13.06 0.38
C VAL A 61 -7.30 13.61 -1.04
N GLY A 62 -6.07 13.80 -1.51
CA GLY A 62 -5.80 14.23 -2.89
C GLY A 62 -6.39 13.28 -3.92
N ILE A 63 -6.21 11.97 -3.74
CA ILE A 63 -6.77 10.93 -4.63
C ILE A 63 -8.30 10.99 -4.65
N ALA A 64 -8.94 11.14 -3.47
CA ALA A 64 -10.40 11.22 -3.37
C ALA A 64 -10.97 12.50 -4.01
N LEU A 65 -10.28 13.64 -3.85
CA LEU A 65 -10.67 14.89 -4.50
C LEU A 65 -10.56 14.78 -6.03
N GLY A 66 -9.47 14.20 -6.54
CA GLY A 66 -9.32 13.93 -7.98
C GLY A 66 -10.43 13.02 -8.52
N ALA A 67 -10.75 11.93 -7.79
CA ALA A 67 -11.84 11.04 -8.15
C ALA A 67 -13.18 11.78 -8.30
N LYS A 68 -13.47 12.69 -7.36
CA LYS A 68 -14.70 13.48 -7.36
C LYS A 68 -14.74 14.46 -8.54
N MET A 69 -13.64 15.13 -8.83
CA MET A 69 -13.52 16.06 -9.97
C MET A 69 -13.74 15.36 -11.30
N ASP A 70 -13.24 14.13 -11.43
CA ASP A 70 -13.34 13.31 -12.64
C ASP A 70 -14.62 12.44 -12.69
N ALA A 71 -15.57 12.67 -11.78
CA ALA A 71 -16.80 11.89 -11.63
C ALA A 71 -16.58 10.35 -11.58
N LYS A 72 -15.47 9.92 -10.97
CA LYS A 72 -15.15 8.50 -10.79
C LYS A 72 -15.92 7.92 -9.60
N ALA A 73 -16.36 6.66 -9.75
CA ALA A 73 -17.17 5.98 -8.73
C ALA A 73 -16.35 5.22 -7.67
N TYR A 74 -15.02 5.19 -7.78
CA TYR A 74 -14.18 4.48 -6.81
C TYR A 74 -14.11 5.22 -5.47
N ARG A 75 -13.78 4.48 -4.42
CA ARG A 75 -13.57 5.01 -3.07
C ARG A 75 -12.10 4.88 -2.69
N THR A 76 -11.58 5.90 -2.00
CA THR A 76 -10.23 5.87 -1.46
C THR A 76 -10.28 5.46 0.01
N PHE A 77 -9.55 4.41 0.38
CA PHE A 77 -9.40 3.96 1.75
C PHE A 77 -7.98 4.18 2.24
N VAL A 78 -7.82 4.78 3.42
CA VAL A 78 -6.53 4.98 4.07
C VAL A 78 -6.57 4.34 5.45
N LEU A 79 -5.74 3.34 5.67
CA LEU A 79 -5.53 2.74 6.99
C LEU A 79 -4.35 3.44 7.68
N MET A 80 -4.57 3.89 8.91
CA MET A 80 -3.62 4.63 9.74
C MET A 80 -3.36 3.95 11.08
N GLY A 81 -2.24 4.33 11.71
CA GLY A 81 -2.00 4.08 13.14
C GLY A 81 -2.69 5.14 14.02
N ASP A 82 -2.76 4.87 15.31
CA ASP A 82 -3.24 5.82 16.33
C ASP A 82 -2.15 6.81 16.77
N GLY A 83 -0.89 6.37 16.83
CA GLY A 83 0.28 7.22 17.07
C GLY A 83 0.94 7.77 15.80
N GLU A 84 0.40 7.44 14.63
CA GLU A 84 0.77 8.05 13.35
C GLU A 84 0.30 9.50 13.25
#